data_AF-A0AAP9U4H0-F1
#
_entry.id   AF-A0AAP9U4H0-F1
#
_cell.length_a   1.000
_cell.length_b   1.000
_cell.length_c   1.000
_cell.angle_alpha   90.00
_cell.angle_beta   90.00
_cell.angle_gamma   90.00
#
_symmetry.space_group_name_H-M   'P 1'
#
loop_
_entity.id
_entity.type
_entity.pdbx_description
1 polymer ?
#
loop_
_entity_poly.entity_id
_entity_poly.type
_entity_poly.pdbx_seq_one_letter_code
_entity_poly.pdbx_strand_id
1 'polypeptide(L)' 'MKIILFAVALIASINLIPDAWIGDTFMTHVSISGDGEEAMNDYEFTLLMIKFGISTGIALLVVEGYRRLRR' A
#
# COMPACT_ATOMS: atom_id res chain seq x y z
N MET A 1 5.32 -14.39 13.37
CA MET A 1 4.15 -14.62 12.49
C MET A 1 3.49 -13.34 11.99
N LYS A 2 3.13 -12.36 12.83
CA LYS A 2 2.44 -11.12 12.37
C LYS A 2 3.25 -10.29 11.36
N ILE A 3 4.56 -10.15 11.59
CA ILE A 3 5.48 -9.46 10.65
C ILE A 3 5.57 -10.22 9.31
N ILE A 4 5.52 -11.55 9.34
CA ILE A 4 5.53 -12.38 8.12
C ILE A 4 4.24 -12.17 7.33
N LEU A 5 3.08 -12.14 8.01
CA LEU A 5 1.80 -11.82 7.37
C LEU A 5 1.81 -10.44 6.72
N PHE A 6 2.38 -9.44 7.41
CA PHE A 6 2.56 -8.11 6.83
C PHE A 6 3.48 -8.14 5.60
N ALA A 7 4.64 -8.78 5.69
CA ALA A 7 5.59 -8.87 4.58
C ALA A 7 4.97 -9.58 3.35
N VAL A 8 4.22 -10.66 3.57
CA VAL A 8 3.50 -11.36 2.50
C VAL A 8 2.42 -10.46 1.89
N ALA A 9 1.66 -9.74 2.72
CA ALA A 9 0.64 -8.80 2.24
C ALA A 9 1.26 -7.64 1.44
N LEU A 10 2.45 -7.16 1.84
CA LEU A 10 3.18 -6.11 1.14
C LEU A 10 3.73 -6.59 -0.21
N ILE A 11 4.33 -7.78 -0.25
CA ILE A 11 4.79 -8.37 -1.52
C ILE A 11 3.60 -8.60 -2.45
N ALA A 12 2.49 -9.10 -1.92
CA ALA A 12 1.25 -9.28 -2.67
C ALA A 12 0.71 -7.94 -3.20
N SER A 13 0.68 -6.88 -2.37
CA SER A 13 0.18 -5.57 -2.81
C SER A 13 1.07 -4.94 -3.88
N ILE A 14 2.39 -5.15 -3.82
CA ILE A 14 3.33 -4.70 -4.85
C ILE A 14 3.07 -5.38 -6.20
N ASN A 15 2.82 -6.69 -6.20
CA ASN A 15 2.71 -7.48 -7.43
C ASN A 15 1.28 -7.54 -8.01
N LEU A 16 0.25 -7.47 -7.16
CA LEU A 16 -1.14 -7.71 -7.57
C LEU A 16 -1.95 -6.43 -7.78
N ILE A 17 -1.57 -5.32 -7.15
CA ILE A 17 -2.28 -4.04 -7.31
C ILE A 17 -1.64 -3.29 -8.48
N PRO A 18 -2.37 -3.10 -9.60
CA PRO A 18 -1.84 -2.36 -10.74
C PRO A 18 -1.57 -0.91 -10.36
N ASP A 19 -0.41 -0.40 -10.76
CA ASP A 19 -0.01 0.99 -10.49
C ASP A 19 -0.99 1.98 -11.10
N ALA A 20 -1.53 1.67 -12.29
CA ALA A 20 -2.57 2.47 -12.95
C ALA A 20 -3.82 2.63 -12.09
N TRP A 21 -4.24 1.58 -11.36
CA TRP A 21 -5.40 1.67 -10.47
C TRP A 21 -5.13 2.60 -9.29
N ILE A 22 -3.91 2.58 -8.74
CA ILE A 22 -3.49 3.51 -7.68
C ILE A 22 -3.42 4.93 -8.22
N GLY A 23 -2.91 5.09 -9.44
CA GLY A 23 -2.92 6.32 -10.22
C GLY A 23 -4.31 6.96 -10.24
N ASP A 24 -5.27 6.24 -10.82
CA ASP A 24 -6.62 6.76 -11.05
C ASP A 24 -7.38 7.01 -9.74
N THR A 25 -7.17 6.17 -8.72
CA THR A 25 -7.95 6.20 -7.47
C THR A 25 -7.37 7.16 -6.44
N PHE A 26 -6.07 7.12 -6.22
CA PHE A 26 -5.40 7.84 -5.14
C PHE A 26 -4.58 9.02 -5.66
N MET A 27 -3.75 8.81 -6.69
CA MET A 27 -2.84 9.86 -7.17
C MET A 27 -3.58 11.04 -7.80
N THR A 28 -4.78 10.84 -8.33
CA THR A 28 -5.66 11.93 -8.79
C THR A 28 -5.95 12.98 -7.71
N HIS A 29 -5.82 12.61 -6.43
CA HIS A 29 -6.03 13.51 -5.28
C HIS A 29 -4.73 14.04 -4.67
N VAL A 30 -3.57 13.62 -5.17
CA VAL A 30 -2.25 14.02 -4.66
C VAL A 30 -1.64 15.03 -5.63
N SER A 31 -1.39 16.24 -5.15
CA SER A 31 -0.66 17.25 -5.90
C SER A 31 0.83 16.90 -5.90
N ILE A 32 1.31 16.35 -7.00
CA ILE A 32 2.74 16.14 -7.23
C ILE A 32 3.28 17.36 -7.97
N SER A 33 4.25 18.03 -7.36
CA SER A 33 4.86 19.25 -7.90
C SER A 33 6.36 19.14 -7.80
N GLY A 34 7.06 19.45 -8.89
CA GLY A 34 8.52 19.39 -8.94
C GLY A 34 8.97 19.41 -10.39
N ASP A 35 10.29 19.52 -10.58
CA ASP A 35 10.89 19.20 -11.88
C ASP A 35 10.67 17.72 -12.22
N GLY A 36 10.83 17.33 -13.48
CA GLY A 36 10.50 15.99 -13.96
C GLY A 36 11.11 14.85 -13.15
N GLU A 37 12.33 15.02 -12.62
CA GLU A 37 13.01 14.01 -11.79
C GLU A 37 12.46 13.97 -10.36
N GLU A 38 12.29 15.14 -9.72
CA GLU A 38 11.78 15.27 -8.35
C GLU A 38 10.31 14.80 -8.28
N ALA A 39 9.50 15.17 -9.27
CA ALA A 39 8.11 14.74 -9.39
C ALA A 39 7.98 13.22 -9.59
N MET A 40 8.90 12.58 -10.33
CA MET A 40 8.87 11.14 -10.54
C MET A 40 9.23 10.38 -9.25
N ASN A 41 10.24 10.84 -8.51
CA ASN A 41 10.60 10.25 -7.22
C ASN A 41 9.46 10.39 -6.18
N ASP A 42 8.83 11.56 -6.11
CA ASP A 42 7.69 11.79 -5.22
C ASP A 42 6.48 10.93 -5.60
N TYR A 43 6.24 10.73 -6.90
CA TYR A 43 5.24 9.78 -7.39
C TYR A 43 5.55 8.36 -6.91
N GLU A 44 6.73 7.84 -7.20
CA GLU A 44 7.11 6.47 -6.82
C GLU A 44 7.05 6.24 -5.30
N PHE A 45 7.51 7.21 -4.52
CA PHE A 45 7.44 7.15 -3.07
C PHE A 45 6.00 7.17 -2.56
N THR A 46 5.15 8.03 -3.11
CA THR A 46 3.72 8.10 -2.75
C THR A 46 3.02 6.79 -3.08
N LEU A 47 3.32 6.20 -4.24
CA LEU A 47 2.78 4.91 -4.67
C LEU A 47 3.16 3.80 -3.68
N LEU A 48 4.42 3.77 -3.26
CA LEU A 48 4.92 2.83 -2.26
C LEU A 48 4.21 3.01 -0.90
N MET A 49 4.02 4.25 -0.45
CA MET A 49 3.31 4.57 0.79
C MET A 49 1.86 4.08 0.76
N ILE A 50 1.16 4.22 -0.36
CA ILE A 50 -0.22 3.71 -0.52
C ILE A 50 -0.24 2.18 -0.43
N LYS A 51 0.65 1.50 -1.17
CA LYS A 51 0.76 0.03 -1.12
C LYS A 51 1.12 -0.47 0.29
N PHE A 52 1.95 0.28 1.00
CA PHE A 52 2.28 0.03 2.40
C PHE A 52 1.06 0.18 3.31
N GLY A 53 0.27 1.25 3.14
CA GLY A 53 -0.97 1.48 3.88
C GLY A 53 -2.00 0.37 3.69
N ILE A 54 -2.22 -0.06 2.43
CA ILE A 54 -3.13 -1.17 2.10
C ILE A 54 -2.67 -2.47 2.78
N SER A 55 -1.39 -2.82 2.64
CA SER A 55 -0.85 -4.04 3.23
C SER A 55 -0.94 -4.05 4.77
N THR A 56 -0.73 -2.89 5.40
CA THR A 56 -0.91 -2.69 6.84
C THR A 56 -2.37 -2.92 7.24
N GLY A 57 -3.32 -2.31 6.51
CA GLY A 57 -4.75 -2.48 6.75
C GLY A 57 -5.20 -3.94 6.67
N ILE A 58 -4.77 -4.65 5.61
CA ILE A 58 -5.04 -6.08 5.44
C ILE A 58 -4.47 -6.89 6.61
N ALA A 59 -3.20 -6.67 6.97
CA ALA A 59 -2.56 -7.39 8.06
C ALA A 59 -3.29 -7.18 9.40
N LEU A 60 -3.73 -5.95 9.69
CA LEU A 60 -4.52 -5.64 10.88
C LEU A 60 -5.87 -6.35 10.88
N LEU A 61 -6.59 -6.34 9.75
CA LEU A 61 -7.88 -7.03 9.61
C LEU A 61 -7.74 -8.53 9.83
N VAL A 62 -6.70 -9.16 9.27
CA VAL A 62 -6.41 -10.59 9.46
C VAL A 62 -6.12 -10.89 10.93
N VAL A 63 -5.29 -10.08 11.58
CA VAL A 63 -4.93 -10.28 12.99
C VAL A 63 -6.15 -10.09 13.90
N GLU A 64 -6.96 -9.08 13.64
CA GLU A 64 -8.15 -8.80 14.45
C GLU A 64 -9.26 -9.84 14.22
N GLY A 65 -9.47 -10.26 12.97
CA GLY A 65 -10.37 -11.36 12.63
C GLY A 65 -9.97 -12.65 13.33
N TYR A 66 -8.68 -13.01 13.27
CA TYR A 66 -8.16 -14.19 13.99
C TYR A 66 -8.36 -14.08 15.52
N ARG A 67 -8.17 -12.90 16.10
CA ARG A 67 -8.41 -12.68 17.53
C ARG A 67 -9.89 -12.87 17.89
N ARG A 68 -10.82 -12.39 17.06
CA ARG A 68 -12.26 -12.53 17.29
C ARG A 68 -12.73 -13.98 17.19
N LEU A 69 -12.23 -14.75 16.21
CA LEU A 69 -12.58 -16.16 16.04
C LEU A 69 -12.05 -17.07 17.16
N ARG A 70 -10.99 -16.66 17.85
CA ARG A 70 -10.39 -17.43 18.95
C ARG A 70 -11.00 -17.11 20.33
N ARG A 71 -11.89 -16.12 20.42
CA ARG A 71 -12.69 -15.80 21.60
C ARG A 71 -14.00 -16.58 21.56
#